data_AF-A0A5P8KI81-F1
#
_entry.id   AF-A0A5P8KI81-F1
#
_cell.length_a   1.000
_cell.length_b   1.000
_cell.length_c   1.000
_cell.angle_alpha   90.00
_cell.angle_beta   90.00
_cell.angle_gamma   90.00
#
_symmetry.space_group_name_H-M   'P 1'
#
loop_
_entity.id
_entity.type
_entity.pdbx_description
1 polymer ?
#
loop_
_entity_poly.entity_id
_entity_poly.type
_entity_poly.pdbx_seq_one_letter_code
_entity_poly.pdbx_strand_id
1 'polypeptide(L)'
;MHRIPAGHGQRTRQSARPPRRRSERDAAAKAGHLVMHLDAEPGSRIVENQAHDFAAEFLMPSAEILAELPQRLDWEELYALKRRWGTSLKALVYRAHAFGAFRETTHKRAMMMLSQHGDPEPCDLGPREAPLLLEKAVRLCEETGVSFDELVSRSGLPFELANEVYATAPMTRPRLAVDVSEGEKPTVPEVLTLFPS
;
A
#
# COMPACT_ATOMS: atom_id res chain seq x y z
N MET A 1 25.32 53.24 -6.89
CA MET A 1 24.31 52.48 -6.13
C MET A 1 23.58 51.55 -7.09
N HIS A 2 23.74 50.23 -6.97
CA HIS A 2 22.67 49.23 -7.20
C HIS A 2 23.24 47.84 -6.88
N ARG A 3 22.90 47.32 -5.69
CA ARG A 3 23.14 45.93 -5.28
C ARG A 3 21.97 45.09 -5.81
N ILE A 4 22.27 44.02 -6.53
CA ILE A 4 21.32 42.95 -6.83
C ILE A 4 21.20 42.08 -5.57
N PRO A 5 20.00 41.88 -4.97
CA PRO A 5 19.86 40.97 -3.84
C PRO A 5 19.81 39.52 -4.33
N ALA A 6 20.65 38.69 -3.74
CA ALA A 6 20.65 37.24 -3.91
C ALA A 6 19.39 36.64 -3.26
N GLY A 7 18.44 36.22 -4.11
CA GLY A 7 17.29 35.42 -3.69
C GLY A 7 17.76 34.07 -3.14
N HIS A 8 17.80 33.94 -1.82
CA HIS A 8 17.90 32.66 -1.15
C HIS A 8 16.59 31.91 -1.37
N GLY A 9 16.56 31.11 -2.44
CA GLY A 9 15.50 30.12 -2.65
C GLY A 9 15.53 29.14 -1.49
N GLN A 10 14.62 29.32 -0.54
CA GLN A 10 14.29 28.30 0.45
C GLN A 10 13.79 27.08 -0.33
N ARG A 11 14.67 26.10 -0.55
CA ARG A 11 14.28 24.76 -0.94
C ARG A 11 13.50 24.19 0.24
N THR A 12 12.18 24.34 0.21
CA THR A 12 11.30 23.56 1.06
C THR A 12 11.63 22.10 0.80
N ARG A 13 12.26 21.44 1.78
CA ARG A 13 12.34 19.99 1.82
C ARG A 13 10.92 19.50 2.06
N GLN A 14 10.10 19.41 1.01
CA GLN A 14 8.97 18.49 1.04
C GLN A 14 9.59 17.11 1.27
N SER A 15 9.40 16.56 2.47
CA SER A 15 9.73 15.17 2.76
C SER A 15 8.96 14.32 1.74
N ALA A 16 9.65 13.79 0.74
CA ALA A 16 9.02 13.09 -0.37
C ALA A 16 8.32 11.84 0.17
N ARG A 17 6.99 11.87 0.24
CA ARG A 17 6.18 10.73 0.71
C ARG A 17 6.39 9.51 -0.20
N PRO A 18 6.51 8.29 0.37
CA PRO A 18 6.82 7.08 -0.39
C PRO A 18 5.78 6.83 -1.49
N PRO A 19 6.11 6.35 -2.70
CA PRO A 19 5.19 6.23 -3.84
C PRO A 19 3.91 5.40 -3.52
N ARG A 20 2.81 5.62 -4.26
CA ARG A 20 1.48 4.98 -4.03
C ARG A 20 1.55 3.46 -3.84
N ARG A 21 2.28 2.74 -4.69
CA ARG A 21 2.47 1.27 -4.56
C ARG A 21 3.09 0.85 -3.24
N ARG A 22 4.05 1.64 -2.75
CA ARG A 22 4.68 1.38 -1.47
C ARG A 22 3.67 1.57 -0.35
N SER A 23 2.79 2.59 -0.42
CA SER A 23 1.71 2.73 0.56
C SER A 23 0.67 1.62 0.48
N GLU A 24 0.28 1.15 -0.71
CA GLU A 24 -0.67 0.04 -0.89
C GLU A 24 -0.12 -1.28 -0.37
N ARG A 25 1.13 -1.60 -0.70
CA ARG A 25 1.82 -2.79 -0.18
C ARG A 25 1.98 -2.72 1.34
N ASP A 26 2.36 -1.56 1.88
CA ASP A 26 2.50 -1.36 3.32
C ASP A 26 1.12 -1.47 4.02
N ALA A 27 0.04 -1.01 3.38
CA ALA A 27 -1.33 -1.17 3.88
C ALA A 27 -1.80 -2.64 3.85
N ALA A 28 -1.55 -3.36 2.76
CA ALA A 28 -1.86 -4.78 2.66
C ALA A 28 -1.07 -5.63 3.67
N ALA A 29 0.19 -5.29 3.93
CA ALA A 29 0.99 -5.95 4.97
C ALA A 29 0.41 -5.70 6.37
N LYS A 30 -0.02 -4.46 6.67
CA LYS A 30 -0.74 -4.14 7.91
C LYS A 30 -2.05 -4.91 8.03
N ALA A 31 -2.81 -5.04 6.94
CA ALA A 31 -4.00 -5.89 6.93
C ALA A 31 -3.65 -7.36 7.22
N GLY A 32 -2.56 -7.87 6.68
CA GLY A 32 -2.02 -9.20 7.00
C GLY A 32 -1.73 -9.37 8.49
N HIS A 33 -1.12 -8.36 9.14
CA HIS A 33 -0.94 -8.38 10.59
C HIS A 33 -2.27 -8.44 11.36
N LEU A 34 -3.27 -7.65 10.95
CA LEU A 34 -4.57 -7.66 11.60
C LEU A 34 -5.29 -9.01 11.47
N VAL A 35 -5.17 -9.66 10.30
CA VAL A 35 -5.85 -10.93 10.03
C VAL A 35 -5.15 -12.11 10.70
N MET A 36 -3.82 -12.17 10.67
CA MET A 36 -3.07 -13.37 11.06
C MET A 36 -2.31 -13.24 12.38
N HIS A 37 -2.10 -12.00 12.87
CA HIS A 37 -1.10 -11.69 13.89
C HIS A 37 -1.61 -10.69 14.95
N LEU A 38 -2.90 -10.73 15.28
CA LEU A 38 -3.54 -9.75 16.17
C LEU A 38 -2.83 -9.60 17.53
N ASP A 39 -2.34 -10.72 18.09
CA ASP A 39 -1.66 -10.78 19.39
C ASP A 39 -0.15 -11.07 19.28
N ALA A 40 0.43 -10.96 18.07
CA ALA A 40 1.84 -11.28 17.88
C ALA A 40 2.74 -10.17 18.43
N GLU A 41 3.82 -10.56 19.11
CA GLU A 41 4.81 -9.59 19.59
C GLU A 41 5.57 -8.98 18.40
N PRO A 42 5.71 -7.64 18.35
CA PRO A 42 6.40 -6.97 17.25
C PRO A 42 7.85 -7.42 17.09
N GLY A 43 8.34 -7.42 15.85
CA GLY A 43 9.77 -7.63 15.55
C GLY A 43 10.19 -9.07 15.24
N SER A 44 9.26 -10.04 15.26
CA SER A 44 9.52 -11.36 14.72
C SER A 44 9.69 -11.32 13.21
N ARG A 45 10.87 -11.70 12.71
CA ARG A 45 11.14 -11.77 11.26
C ARG A 45 10.19 -12.71 10.52
N ILE A 46 9.69 -13.74 11.20
CA ILE A 46 8.73 -14.69 10.62
C ILE A 46 7.37 -14.00 10.42
N VAL A 47 6.89 -13.26 11.41
CA VAL A 47 5.62 -12.50 11.36
C VAL A 47 5.67 -11.45 10.26
N GLU A 48 6.77 -10.72 10.15
CA GLU A 48 6.99 -9.74 9.08
C GLU A 48 7.01 -10.38 7.68
N ASN A 49 7.63 -11.56 7.54
CA ASN A 49 7.63 -12.27 6.27
C ASN A 49 6.21 -12.75 5.90
N GLN A 50 5.47 -13.32 6.86
CA GLN A 50 4.09 -13.77 6.64
C GLN A 50 3.17 -12.61 6.24
N ALA A 51 3.30 -11.44 6.88
CA ALA A 51 2.55 -10.25 6.50
C ALA A 51 2.91 -9.76 5.08
N HIS A 52 4.19 -9.84 4.69
CA HIS A 52 4.60 -9.55 3.31
C HIS A 52 4.07 -10.55 2.29
N ASP A 53 4.04 -11.85 2.63
CA ASP A 53 3.48 -12.90 1.77
C ASP A 53 1.98 -12.70 1.58
N PHE A 54 1.25 -12.37 2.65
CA PHE A 54 -0.15 -11.96 2.57
C PHE A 54 -0.34 -10.77 1.65
N ALA A 55 0.47 -9.71 1.81
CA ALA A 55 0.38 -8.53 0.95
C ALA A 55 0.64 -8.87 -0.54
N ALA A 56 1.56 -9.79 -0.81
CA ALA A 56 1.85 -10.25 -2.15
C ALA A 56 0.65 -11.01 -2.75
N GLU A 57 0.04 -11.93 -2.00
CA GLU A 57 -1.16 -12.68 -2.41
C GLU A 57 -2.40 -11.80 -2.58
N PHE A 58 -2.55 -10.81 -1.71
CA PHE A 58 -3.67 -9.88 -1.74
C PHE A 58 -3.62 -8.95 -2.96
N LEU A 59 -2.44 -8.38 -3.25
CA LEU A 59 -2.28 -7.42 -4.35
C LEU A 59 -2.14 -8.10 -5.71
N MET A 60 -1.67 -9.33 -5.72
CA MET A 60 -1.48 -10.12 -6.91
C MET A 60 -1.96 -11.52 -6.58
N PRO A 61 -3.14 -11.99 -7.00
CA PRO A 61 -3.52 -13.36 -6.70
C PRO A 61 -2.64 -14.35 -7.47
N SER A 62 -2.19 -15.42 -6.81
CA SER A 62 -1.36 -16.45 -7.45
C SER A 62 -2.10 -17.17 -8.57
N ALA A 63 -3.41 -17.39 -8.39
CA ALA A 63 -4.27 -17.98 -9.42
C ALA A 63 -4.24 -17.22 -10.76
N GLU A 64 -3.89 -15.93 -10.75
CA GLU A 64 -3.87 -15.08 -11.93
C GLU A 64 -2.44 -14.79 -12.41
N ILE A 65 -1.52 -14.37 -11.52
CA ILE A 65 -0.20 -13.92 -11.97
C ILE A 65 0.68 -15.06 -12.49
N LEU A 66 0.46 -16.29 -12.01
CA LEU A 66 1.36 -17.42 -12.26
C LEU A 66 1.56 -17.69 -13.75
N ALA A 67 0.48 -17.58 -14.53
CA ALA A 67 0.51 -17.80 -15.97
C ALA A 67 1.28 -16.72 -16.74
N GLU A 68 1.50 -15.56 -16.11
CA GLU A 68 2.12 -14.40 -16.75
C GLU A 68 3.56 -14.16 -16.31
N LEU A 69 3.99 -14.81 -15.22
CA LEU A 69 5.36 -14.65 -14.74
C LEU A 69 6.35 -15.21 -15.78
N PRO A 70 7.38 -14.43 -16.14
CA PRO A 70 8.37 -14.88 -17.10
C PRO A 70 9.12 -16.08 -16.52
N GLN A 71 9.34 -17.12 -17.34
CA GLN A 71 10.09 -18.32 -16.93
C GLN A 71 11.61 -18.11 -16.87
N ARG A 72 12.08 -16.95 -17.35
CA ARG A 72 13.48 -16.52 -17.32
C ARG A 72 13.52 -15.06 -16.94
N LEU A 73 14.68 -14.56 -16.50
CA LEU A 73 14.80 -13.14 -16.17
C LEU A 73 14.65 -12.30 -17.44
N ASP A 74 13.47 -11.70 -17.61
CA ASP A 74 13.13 -10.77 -18.67
C ASP A 74 12.65 -9.46 -18.04
N TRP A 75 13.41 -8.38 -18.22
CA TRP A 75 13.06 -7.10 -17.61
C TRP A 75 11.87 -6.44 -18.32
N GLU A 76 11.73 -6.60 -19.63
CA GLU A 76 10.64 -5.99 -20.39
C GLU A 76 9.29 -6.57 -19.98
N GLU A 77 9.21 -7.90 -19.85
CA GLU A 77 8.02 -8.58 -19.33
C GLU A 77 7.73 -8.17 -17.88
N LEU A 78 8.76 -8.08 -17.02
CA LEU A 78 8.59 -7.62 -15.64
C LEU A 78 8.11 -6.16 -15.56
N TYR A 79 8.51 -5.28 -16.48
CA TYR A 79 7.98 -3.91 -16.55
C TYR A 79 6.53 -3.87 -17.03
N ALA A 80 6.16 -4.72 -17.98
CA ALA A 80 4.77 -4.85 -18.40
C ALA A 80 3.90 -5.31 -17.22
N LEU A 81 4.34 -6.34 -16.48
CA LEU A 81 3.67 -6.80 -15.27
C LEU A 81 3.64 -5.73 -14.18
N LYS A 82 4.71 -4.97 -13.96
CA LYS A 82 4.75 -3.86 -13.00
C LYS A 82 3.67 -2.81 -13.30
N ARG A 83 3.43 -2.52 -14.59
CA ARG A 83 2.35 -1.60 -15.00
C ARG A 83 0.98 -2.23 -14.76
N ARG A 84 0.77 -3.47 -15.20
CA ARG A 84 -0.49 -4.22 -15.09
C ARG A 84 -0.93 -4.45 -13.64
N TRP A 85 -0.05 -5.04 -12.85
CA TRP A 85 -0.31 -5.52 -11.48
C TRP A 85 -0.20 -4.46 -10.41
N GLY A 86 0.22 -3.26 -10.78
CA GLY A 86 0.22 -2.25 -9.77
C GLY A 86 1.39 -2.33 -8.77
N THR A 87 2.50 -3.04 -9.06
CA THR A 87 3.49 -3.43 -8.03
C THR A 87 4.95 -2.98 -8.29
N SER A 88 5.89 -3.38 -7.43
CA SER A 88 7.34 -3.17 -7.62
C SER A 88 7.99 -4.33 -8.39
N LEU A 89 9.12 -4.06 -9.07
CA LEU A 89 9.89 -5.14 -9.71
C LEU A 89 10.41 -6.16 -8.69
N LYS A 90 10.77 -5.71 -7.48
CA LYS A 90 11.21 -6.59 -6.39
C LYS A 90 10.12 -7.59 -6.00
N ALA A 91 8.87 -7.16 -5.91
CA ALA A 91 7.75 -8.04 -5.58
C ALA A 91 7.51 -9.09 -6.68
N LEU A 92 7.60 -8.69 -7.96
CA LEU A 92 7.49 -9.64 -9.08
C LEU A 92 8.63 -10.66 -9.11
N VAL A 93 9.87 -10.21 -8.88
CA VAL A 93 11.05 -11.08 -8.80
C VAL A 93 10.94 -12.05 -7.62
N TYR A 94 10.44 -11.59 -6.46
CA TYR A 94 10.18 -12.44 -5.31
C TYR A 94 9.13 -13.50 -5.64
N ARG A 95 8.03 -13.13 -6.32
CA ARG A 95 7.00 -14.07 -6.73
C ARG A 95 7.47 -15.10 -7.74
N ALA A 96 8.17 -14.67 -8.78
CA ALA A 96 8.77 -15.57 -9.75
C ALA A 96 9.67 -16.60 -9.06
N HIS A 97 10.39 -16.19 -8.00
CA HIS A 97 11.19 -17.10 -7.21
C HIS A 97 10.35 -18.04 -6.33
N ALA A 98 9.36 -17.51 -5.60
CA ALA A 98 8.49 -18.28 -4.71
C ALA A 98 7.78 -19.43 -5.44
N PHE A 99 7.40 -19.22 -6.71
CA PHE A 99 6.74 -20.23 -7.54
C PHE A 99 7.69 -21.06 -8.42
N GLY A 100 9.00 -20.93 -8.23
CA GLY A 100 9.99 -21.75 -8.92
C GLY A 100 10.29 -21.36 -10.36
N ALA A 101 9.65 -20.32 -10.92
CA ALA A 101 10.01 -19.77 -12.23
C ALA A 101 11.47 -19.28 -12.22
N PHE A 102 11.88 -18.60 -11.14
CA PHE A 102 13.27 -18.20 -10.93
C PHE A 102 13.96 -19.09 -9.91
N ARG A 103 15.07 -19.72 -10.35
CA ARG A 103 16.01 -20.36 -9.43
C ARG A 103 16.67 -19.33 -8.51
N GLU A 104 17.16 -19.80 -7.38
CA GLU A 104 17.86 -18.99 -6.37
C GLU A 104 18.96 -18.10 -6.96
N THR A 105 19.73 -18.62 -7.93
CA THR A 105 20.79 -17.85 -8.61
C THR A 105 20.25 -16.70 -9.44
N THR A 106 19.16 -16.93 -10.19
CA THR A 106 18.46 -15.91 -10.97
C THR A 106 17.84 -14.86 -10.06
N HIS A 107 17.18 -15.29 -8.99
CA HIS A 107 16.59 -14.41 -7.98
C HIS A 107 17.63 -13.47 -7.36
N LYS A 108 18.76 -14.01 -6.86
CA LYS A 108 19.86 -13.22 -6.29
C LYS A 108 20.43 -12.23 -7.28
N ARG A 109 20.66 -12.65 -8.53
CA ARG A 109 21.16 -11.77 -9.59
C ARG A 109 20.17 -10.63 -9.87
N ALA A 110 18.88 -10.93 -10.00
CA ALA A 110 17.85 -9.95 -10.25
C ALA A 110 17.74 -8.92 -9.11
N MET A 111 17.75 -9.37 -7.85
CA MET A 111 17.74 -8.50 -6.67
C MET A 111 18.99 -7.61 -6.59
N MET A 112 20.15 -8.11 -6.97
CA MET A 112 21.38 -7.34 -7.06
C MET A 112 21.28 -6.24 -8.13
N MET A 113 20.80 -6.59 -9.33
CA MET A 113 20.58 -5.62 -10.41
C MET A 113 19.60 -4.51 -10.01
N LEU A 114 18.49 -4.87 -9.35
CA LEU A 114 17.51 -3.90 -8.82
C LEU A 114 18.08 -3.00 -7.72
N SER A 115 19.02 -3.50 -6.94
CA SER A 115 19.66 -2.70 -5.90
C SER A 115 20.66 -1.70 -6.48
N GLN A 116 21.30 -2.03 -7.61
CA GLN A 116 22.28 -1.17 -8.29
C GLN A 116 21.62 -0.11 -9.17
N HIS A 117 20.57 -0.47 -9.90
CA HIS A 117 19.93 0.43 -10.88
C HIS A 117 18.79 1.26 -10.29
N GLY A 118 18.39 1.00 -9.04
CA GLY A 118 17.21 1.62 -8.44
C GLY A 118 15.90 1.07 -9.02
N ASP A 119 14.77 1.52 -8.49
CA ASP A 119 13.46 1.17 -9.03
C ASP A 119 13.19 2.08 -10.25
N PRO A 120 13.13 1.55 -11.47
CA PRO A 120 12.95 2.35 -12.68
C PRO A 120 11.55 2.98 -12.66
N GLU A 121 11.48 4.21 -13.17
CA GLU A 121 10.49 5.27 -12.90
C GLU A 121 9.09 4.86 -12.39
N PRO A 122 8.51 5.65 -11.46
CA PRO A 122 7.12 5.47 -11.09
C PRO A 122 6.24 5.66 -12.34
N CYS A 123 5.62 4.58 -12.80
CA CYS A 123 4.42 4.68 -13.62
C CYS A 123 3.48 5.68 -12.92
N ASP A 124 2.81 6.56 -13.66
CA ASP A 124 1.73 7.34 -13.07
C ASP A 124 0.58 6.39 -12.71
N LEU A 125 0.20 6.38 -11.44
CA LEU A 125 -0.80 5.47 -10.87
C LEU A 125 -2.03 6.22 -10.40
N GLY A 126 -2.12 7.49 -10.77
CA GLY A 126 -3.17 8.36 -10.28
C GLY A 126 -3.03 8.67 -8.79
N PRO A 127 -4.11 9.22 -8.20
CA PRO A 127 -4.09 9.71 -6.83
C PRO A 127 -3.94 8.55 -5.82
N ARG A 128 -3.35 8.88 -4.67
CA ARG A 128 -3.24 7.93 -3.55
C ARG A 128 -4.61 7.58 -3.01
N GLU A 129 -4.70 6.38 -2.45
CA GLU A 129 -5.82 6.04 -1.59
C GLU A 129 -5.81 6.92 -0.34
N ALA A 130 -7.00 7.20 0.16
CA ALA A 130 -7.18 8.11 1.26
C ALA A 130 -8.09 7.49 2.35
N PRO A 131 -7.84 7.80 3.64
CA PRO A 131 -8.39 7.04 4.76
C PRO A 131 -9.84 7.40 5.04
N LEU A 132 -10.78 6.64 4.48
CA LEU A 132 -12.22 6.86 4.66
C LEU A 132 -12.72 6.59 6.08
N LEU A 133 -12.17 5.55 6.72
CA LEU A 133 -12.58 5.14 8.06
C LEU A 133 -12.20 6.17 9.12
N LEU A 134 -11.17 6.98 8.86
CA LEU A 134 -10.75 8.01 9.79
C LEU A 134 -11.83 9.09 9.94
N GLU A 135 -12.40 9.58 8.84
CA GLU A 135 -13.50 10.55 8.90
C GLU A 135 -14.70 9.97 9.66
N LYS A 136 -15.09 8.73 9.35
CA LYS A 136 -16.20 8.06 10.04
C LYS A 136 -15.96 7.89 11.54
N ALA A 137 -14.74 7.51 11.93
CA ALA A 137 -14.37 7.36 13.33
C ALA A 137 -14.42 8.71 14.06
N VAL A 138 -13.92 9.79 13.45
CA VAL A 138 -13.99 11.15 14.01
C VAL A 138 -15.44 11.59 14.18
N ARG A 139 -16.29 11.43 13.16
CA ARG A 139 -17.72 11.75 13.25
C ARG A 139 -18.42 10.97 14.37
N LEU A 140 -18.13 9.67 14.49
CA LEU A 140 -18.69 8.84 15.57
C LEU A 140 -18.23 9.35 16.94
N CYS A 141 -16.96 9.73 17.08
CA CYS A 141 -16.46 10.34 18.31
C CYS A 141 -17.21 11.64 18.63
N GLU A 142 -17.42 12.51 17.63
CA GLU A 142 -18.17 13.77 17.79
C GLU A 142 -19.62 13.53 18.22
N GLU A 143 -20.30 12.54 17.63
CA GLU A 143 -21.65 12.11 18.03
C GLU A 143 -21.70 11.61 19.48
N THR A 144 -20.61 11.01 19.97
CA THR A 144 -20.47 10.59 21.38
C THR A 144 -19.93 11.70 22.30
N GLY A 145 -19.75 12.92 21.79
CA GLY A 145 -19.34 14.10 22.56
C GLY A 145 -17.82 14.32 22.67
N VAL A 146 -17.01 13.59 21.90
CA VAL A 146 -15.54 13.75 21.86
C VAL A 146 -15.17 14.49 20.58
N SER A 147 -14.69 15.73 20.70
CA SER A 147 -14.28 16.52 19.53
C SER A 147 -12.98 15.99 18.92
N PHE A 148 -12.72 16.35 17.65
CA PHE A 148 -11.44 16.04 16.99
C PHE A 148 -10.23 16.56 17.79
N ASP A 149 -10.30 17.79 18.31
CA ASP A 149 -9.22 18.39 19.12
C ASP A 149 -8.97 17.57 20.40
N GLU A 150 -10.05 17.13 21.07
CA GLU A 150 -9.94 16.28 22.25
C GLU A 150 -9.34 14.91 21.89
N LEU A 151 -9.80 14.29 20.80
CA LEU A 151 -9.26 13.03 20.30
C LEU A 151 -7.76 13.13 20.02
N VAL A 152 -7.32 14.18 19.33
CA VAL A 152 -5.90 14.42 19.04
C VAL A 152 -5.11 14.62 20.32
N SER A 153 -5.61 15.44 21.25
CA SER A 153 -4.95 15.67 22.55
C SER A 153 -4.74 14.38 23.35
N ARG A 154 -5.68 13.44 23.27
CA ARG A 154 -5.64 12.15 23.97
C ARG A 154 -4.79 11.10 23.25
N SER A 155 -4.65 11.21 21.93
CA SER A 155 -3.87 10.28 21.10
C SER A 155 -2.36 10.42 21.25
N GLY A 156 -1.88 11.58 21.75
CA GLY A 156 -0.46 11.91 21.77
C GLY A 156 0.14 12.24 20.41
N LEU A 157 -0.68 12.32 19.35
CA LEU A 157 -0.24 12.73 18.01
C LEU A 157 -0.05 14.25 17.96
N PRO A 158 1.01 14.75 17.26
CA PRO A 158 1.12 16.16 16.94
C PRO A 158 -0.10 16.63 16.15
N PHE A 159 -0.66 17.79 16.53
CA PHE A 159 -1.89 18.30 15.95
C PHE A 159 -1.78 18.51 14.44
N GLU A 160 -0.64 19.03 13.98
CA GLU A 160 -0.36 19.28 12.57
C GLU A 160 -0.39 17.98 11.75
N LEU A 161 0.14 16.88 12.31
CA LEU A 161 0.13 15.58 11.65
C LEU A 161 -1.29 15.00 11.61
N ALA A 162 -2.02 15.06 12.71
CA ALA A 162 -3.39 14.58 12.76
C ALA A 162 -4.29 15.33 11.77
N ASN A 163 -4.18 16.66 11.73
CA ASN A 163 -4.93 17.51 10.81
C ASN A 163 -4.54 17.23 9.34
N GLU A 164 -3.25 17.04 9.04
CA GLU A 164 -2.81 16.68 7.69
C GLU A 164 -3.43 15.36 7.21
N VAL A 165 -3.48 14.34 8.07
CA VAL A 165 -4.08 13.05 7.72
C VAL A 165 -5.60 13.18 7.59
N TYR A 166 -6.27 13.86 8.53
CA TYR A 166 -7.71 14.08 8.49
C TYR A 166 -8.16 14.84 7.24
N ALA A 167 -7.44 15.89 6.85
CA ALA A 167 -7.74 16.68 5.66
C ALA A 167 -7.66 15.89 4.34
N THR A 168 -7.03 14.71 4.34
CA THR A 168 -6.98 13.85 3.15
C THR A 168 -8.16 12.89 3.04
N ALA A 169 -8.97 12.69 4.08
CA ALA A 169 -10.06 11.72 4.07
C ALA A 169 -11.21 12.15 3.14
N PRO A 170 -11.54 11.39 2.09
CA PRO A 170 -12.62 11.73 1.17
C PRO A 170 -13.97 11.26 1.71
N MET A 171 -15.03 12.01 1.38
CA MET A 171 -16.41 11.65 1.76
C MET A 171 -17.03 10.50 0.92
N THR A 172 -16.35 10.05 -0.13
CA THR A 172 -16.94 9.10 -1.10
C THR A 172 -16.50 7.68 -0.81
N ARG A 173 -17.42 6.85 -0.35
CA ARG A 173 -17.22 5.39 -0.15
C ARG A 173 -16.78 4.73 -1.47
N PRO A 174 -15.58 4.11 -1.55
CA PRO A 174 -15.23 3.24 -2.66
C PRO A 174 -16.14 2.02 -2.61
N ARG A 175 -16.74 1.68 -3.74
CA ARG A 175 -17.52 0.46 -3.89
C ARG A 175 -16.57 -0.63 -4.36
N LEU A 176 -16.42 -1.69 -3.57
CA LEU A 176 -15.86 -2.93 -4.07
C LEU A 176 -16.91 -3.57 -4.98
N ALA A 177 -16.67 -3.60 -6.28
CA ALA A 177 -17.38 -4.48 -7.18
C ALA A 177 -16.60 -5.80 -7.21
N VAL A 178 -17.21 -6.88 -6.73
CA VAL A 178 -16.69 -8.21 -6.98
C VAL A 178 -17.24 -8.59 -8.35
N ASP A 179 -16.36 -8.82 -9.33
CA ASP A 179 -16.77 -9.47 -10.58
C ASP A 179 -17.11 -10.93 -10.26
N VAL A 180 -18.35 -11.15 -9.82
CA VAL A 180 -18.89 -12.49 -9.64
C VAL A 180 -19.17 -13.00 -11.05
N SER A 181 -18.39 -13.99 -11.50
CA SER A 181 -18.68 -14.76 -12.70
C SER A 181 -20.16 -15.15 -12.72
N GLU A 182 -20.86 -14.80 -13.79
CA GLU A 182 -22.32 -14.90 -13.92
C GLU A 182 -22.87 -16.24 -13.39
N GLY A 183 -23.62 -16.20 -12.28
CA GLY A 183 -24.38 -17.36 -11.80
C GLY A 183 -24.75 -17.37 -10.31
N GLU A 184 -23.94 -16.78 -9.43
CA GLU A 184 -24.19 -16.79 -7.99
C GLU A 184 -24.62 -15.40 -7.52
N LYS A 185 -25.78 -15.26 -6.86
CA LYS A 185 -26.11 -14.01 -6.18
C LYS A 185 -25.03 -13.76 -5.11
N PRO A 186 -24.37 -12.59 -5.08
CA PRO A 186 -23.41 -12.30 -4.01
C PRO A 186 -24.16 -12.27 -2.68
N THR A 187 -24.01 -13.31 -1.89
CA THR A 187 -24.31 -13.25 -0.46
C THR A 187 -23.26 -12.34 0.15
N VAL A 188 -23.64 -11.11 0.49
CA VAL A 188 -22.78 -10.20 1.25
C VAL A 188 -22.40 -10.97 2.53
N PRO A 189 -21.11 -11.25 2.78
CA PRO A 189 -20.69 -11.88 4.02
C PRO A 189 -21.21 -11.06 5.20
N GLU A 190 -21.77 -11.72 6.21
CA GLU A 190 -22.38 -11.08 7.38
C GLU A 190 -21.43 -10.05 8.05
N VAL A 191 -20.12 -10.27 7.96
CA VAL A 191 -19.09 -9.35 8.45
C VAL A 191 -19.08 -7.97 7.76
N LEU A 192 -19.53 -7.87 6.50
CA LEU A 192 -19.64 -6.61 5.76
C LEU A 192 -20.95 -5.86 6.06
N THR A 193 -21.88 -6.48 6.81
CA THR A 193 -23.13 -5.85 7.26
C THR A 193 -22.99 -5.12 8.60
N LEU A 194 -21.83 -5.27 9.27
CA LEU A 194 -21.52 -4.63 10.57
C LEU A 194 -21.39 -3.10 10.50
N PHE A 195 -21.47 -2.50 9.31
CA PHE A 195 -21.42 -1.05 9.14
C PHE A 195 -22.69 -0.59 8.40
N PRO A 196 -23.65 0.05 9.10
CA PRO A 196 -24.85 0.57 8.46
C PRO A 196 -24.49 1.62 7.40
N SER A 197 -25.37 1.73 6.40
CA SER A 197 -25.21 2.51 5.16
C SER A 197 -24.89 3.99 5.37
#